data_AF-A0AA95HWI2-F1
#
_entry.id   AF-A0AA95HWI2-F1
#
_cell.length_a   1.000
_cell.length_b   1.000
_cell.length_c   1.000
_cell.angle_alpha   90.00
_cell.angle_beta   90.00
_cell.angle_gamma   90.00
#
_symmetry.space_group_name_H-M   'P 1'
#
loop_
_entity.id
_entity.type
_entity.pdbx_description
1 polymer ?
#
loop_
_entity_poly.entity_id
_entity_poly.type
_entity_poly.pdbx_seq_one_letter_code
_entity_poly.pdbx_strand_id
1 'polypeptide(L)'
;MRIYEVLDTKEMLRCEFIENYHVLYEKIELRDYEIKDDCLLEKGCTIQKYITIFKGSSFSSLMKIKAYPIQVVDIIEIRKMVANDFPELFKNVQFSPKAV
;
A
#
# COMPACT_ATOMS: atom_id res chain seq x y z
N MET A 1 -0.60 -3.37 -24.07
CA MET A 1 -0.19 -4.22 -22.93
C MET A 1 0.24 -3.31 -21.80
N ARG A 2 -0.17 -3.59 -20.55
CA ARG A 2 0.26 -2.82 -19.37
C ARG A 2 1.13 -3.70 -18.51
N ILE A 3 2.36 -3.25 -18.25
CA ILE A 3 3.30 -3.93 -17.37
C ILE A 3 3.27 -3.24 -16.02
N TYR A 4 3.20 -4.05 -14.96
CA TYR A 4 3.19 -3.61 -13.57
C TYR A 4 4.50 -4.04 -12.92
N GLU A 5 5.29 -3.07 -12.47
CA GLU A 5 6.54 -3.33 -11.77
C GLU A 5 6.48 -2.72 -10.37
N VAL A 6 6.77 -3.53 -9.34
CA VAL A 6 6.89 -3.04 -7.97
C VAL A 6 8.31 -2.53 -7.80
N LEU A 7 8.49 -1.21 -7.68
CA LEU A 7 9.80 -0.58 -7.58
C LEU A 7 10.36 -0.59 -6.17
N ASP A 8 9.49 -0.40 -5.18
CA ASP A 8 9.89 -0.29 -3.78
C ASP A 8 8.76 -0.78 -2.88
N THR A 9 9.14 -1.58 -1.89
CA THR A 9 8.26 -2.01 -0.81
C THR A 9 8.93 -1.67 0.51
N LYS A 10 8.21 -0.92 1.34
CA LYS A 10 8.68 -0.58 2.67
C LYS A 10 7.60 -0.88 3.68
N GLU A 11 7.91 -1.73 4.65
CA GLU A 11 7.03 -1.95 5.79
C GLU A 11 6.90 -0.64 6.59
N MET A 12 5.67 -0.14 6.69
CA MET A 12 5.39 1.16 7.31
C MET A 12 5.03 1.03 8.79
N LEU A 13 4.43 -0.09 9.14
CA LEU A 13 4.14 -0.45 10.51
C LEU A 13 4.68 -1.87 10.67
N ARG A 14 5.82 -2.01 11.35
CA ARG A 14 6.19 -3.27 11.97
C ARG A 14 5.10 -3.53 12.98
N CYS A 15 4.18 -4.42 12.66
CA CYS A 15 2.99 -4.73 13.44
C CYS A 15 3.37 -5.33 14.80
N GLU A 16 3.83 -4.51 15.74
CA GLU A 16 3.91 -4.87 17.15
C GLU A 16 2.53 -5.17 17.76
N PHE A 17 1.42 -5.04 17.00
CA PHE A 17 0.11 -4.92 17.63
C PHE A 17 -0.99 -5.93 17.28
N ILE A 18 -0.97 -6.71 16.18
CA ILE A 18 -1.97 -7.80 15.98
C ILE A 18 -1.42 -8.92 15.11
N GLU A 19 -1.58 -10.16 15.59
CA GLU A 19 -1.31 -11.38 14.85
C GLU A 19 -2.05 -11.36 13.50
N ASN A 20 -1.30 -11.43 12.39
CA ASN A 20 -1.76 -11.65 11.02
C ASN A 20 -2.12 -10.41 10.15
N TYR A 21 -1.78 -9.18 10.54
CA TYR A 21 -1.90 -8.03 9.64
C TYR A 21 -0.52 -7.46 9.30
N HIS A 22 -0.36 -7.01 8.05
CA HIS A 22 0.84 -6.32 7.57
C HIS A 22 0.45 -5.06 6.81
N VAL A 23 1.15 -3.96 7.08
CA VAL A 23 0.92 -2.67 6.41
C VAL A 23 2.17 -2.26 5.65
N LEU A 24 2.08 -2.32 4.33
CA LEU A 24 3.18 -2.03 3.43
C LEU A 24 2.93 -0.72 2.67
N TYR A 25 3.97 0.09 2.53
CA TYR A 25 4.04 1.09 1.49
C TYR A 25 4.56 0.43 0.22
N GLU A 26 3.83 0.64 -0.88
CA GLU A 26 4.18 0.14 -2.20
C GLU A 26 4.33 1.32 -3.16
N LYS A 27 5.46 1.38 -3.87
CA LYS A 27 5.65 2.24 -5.04
C LYS A 27 5.62 1.36 -6.28
N ILE A 28 4.60 1.54 -7.11
CA ILE A 28 4.36 0.75 -8.31
C ILE A 28 4.60 1.63 -9.52
N GLU A 29 5.30 1.11 -10.50
CA GLU A 29 5.45 1.71 -11.81
C GLU A 29 4.56 0.99 -12.82
N LEU A 30 3.73 1.79 -13.49
CA LEU A 30 2.85 1.34 -14.55
C LEU A 30 3.41 1.83 -15.87
N ARG A 31 3.83 0.90 -16.73
CA ARG A 31 4.26 1.21 -18.08
C ARG A 31 3.25 0.68 -19.09
N ASP A 32 2.78 1.59 -19.93
CA ASP A 32 1.84 1.30 -21.00
C ASP A 32 2.60 1.12 -22.31
N TYR A 33 2.39 -0.04 -22.94
CA TYR A 33 3.00 -0.40 -24.22
C TYR A 33 1.93 -0.65 -25.28
N GLU A 34 2.19 -0.19 -26.49
CA GLU A 34 1.47 -0.58 -27.70
C GLU A 34 2.37 -1.48 -28.55
N ILE A 35 1.77 -2.49 -29.17
CA ILE A 35 2.46 -3.29 -30.19
C ILE A 35 2.12 -2.68 -31.53
N LYS A 36 3.14 -2.25 -32.27
CA LYS A 36 3.00 -1.72 -33.63
C LYS A 36 4.15 -2.24 -34.48
N ASP A 37 3.83 -2.81 -35.64
CA ASP A 37 4.82 -3.36 -36.58
C ASP A 37 5.81 -4.33 -35.89
N ASP A 38 5.27 -5.28 -35.13
CA ASP A 38 6.01 -6.26 -34.29
C ASP A 38 6.99 -5.66 -33.27
N CYS A 39 6.93 -4.35 -33.02
CA CYS A 39 7.73 -3.65 -32.04
C CYS A 39 6.89 -3.26 -30.81
N LEU A 40 7.49 -3.36 -29.62
CA LEU A 40 6.91 -2.86 -28.38
C LEU A 40 7.27 -1.37 -28.21
N LEU A 41 6.28 -0.50 -28.31
CA LEU A 41 6.45 0.96 -28.16
C LEU A 41 5.89 1.42 -26.82
N GLU A 42 6.71 2.05 -25.99
CA GLU A 42 6.25 2.66 -24.74
C GLU A 42 5.41 3.91 -25.03
N LYS A 43 4.18 3.94 -24.52
CA LYS A 43 3.25 5.06 -24.65
C LYS A 43 3.24 5.98 -23.43
N GLY A 44 3.62 5.45 -22.27
CA GLY A 44 3.64 6.25 -21.06
C GLY A 44 4.05 5.44 -19.84
N CYS A 45 4.48 6.19 -18.83
CA CYS A 45 4.87 5.69 -17.53
C CYS A 45 4.14 6.50 -16.44
N THR A 46 3.55 5.81 -15.47
CA THR A 46 2.94 6.42 -14.29
C THR A 46 3.43 5.73 -13.04
N ILE A 47 3.96 6.51 -12.10
CA ILE A 47 4.23 6.03 -10.75
C ILE A 47 2.95 6.12 -9.94
N GLN A 48 2.63 5.08 -9.18
CA GLN A 48 1.58 5.06 -8.17
C GLN A 48 2.17 4.69 -6.81
N LYS A 49 1.61 5.27 -5.75
CA LYS A 49 2.06 5.03 -4.38
C LYS A 49 0.86 4.63 -3.52
N TYR A 50 1.01 3.56 -2.77
CA TYR A 50 -0.06 2.98 -1.97
C TYR A 50 0.39 2.65 -0.56
N ILE A 51 -0.51 2.82 0.41
CA ILE A 51 -0.47 2.07 1.66
C ILE A 51 -1.39 0.88 1.48
N THR A 52 -0.86 -0.33 1.49
CA THR A 52 -1.60 -1.57 1.30
C THR A 52 -1.65 -2.37 2.59
N ILE A 53 -2.85 -2.79 2.96
CA ILE A 53 -3.11 -3.69 4.08
C ILE A 53 -3.20 -5.10 3.55
N PHE A 54 -2.40 -5.98 4.14
CA PHE A 54 -2.42 -7.41 3.92
C PHE A 54 -2.89 -8.12 5.19
N LYS A 55 -3.60 -9.23 5.01
CA LYS A 55 -4.01 -10.13 6.08
C LYS A 55 -3.57 -11.56 5.77
N GLY A 56 -2.96 -12.21 6.75
CA GLY A 56 -2.44 -13.56 6.62
C GLY A 56 -1.39 -13.82 7.70
N SER A 57 -1.22 -15.09 8.06
CA SER A 57 -0.16 -15.48 8.99
C SER A 57 1.16 -15.64 8.26
N SER A 58 2.26 -15.65 9.01
CA SER A 58 3.62 -15.92 8.52
C SER A 58 3.75 -17.25 7.76
N PHE A 59 2.77 -18.15 7.92
CA PHE A 59 2.73 -19.48 7.31
C PHE A 59 1.73 -19.58 6.13
N SER A 60 1.14 -18.46 5.70
CA SER A 60 0.19 -18.39 4.59
C SER A 60 0.51 -17.23 3.64
N SER A 61 0.08 -17.33 2.38
CA SER A 61 0.16 -16.21 1.44
C SER A 61 -0.58 -14.99 1.98
N LEU A 62 0.12 -13.85 2.05
CA LEU A 62 -0.46 -12.57 2.44
C LEU A 62 -1.52 -12.15 1.42
N MET A 63 -2.76 -12.03 1.88
CA MET A 63 -3.87 -11.59 1.04
C MET A 63 -4.02 -10.07 1.13
N LYS A 64 -3.94 -9.39 -0.01
CA LYS A 64 -4.24 -7.96 -0.12
C LYS A 64 -5.71 -7.74 0.19
N ILE A 65 -6.01 -6.97 1.23
CA ILE A 65 -7.40 -6.67 1.62
C ILE A 65 -7.83 -5.25 1.26
N LYS A 66 -6.92 -4.26 1.30
CA LYS A 66 -7.23 -2.87 0.93
C LYS A 66 -5.97 -2.09 0.56
N ALA A 67 -6.08 -1.10 -0.33
CA ALA A 67 -5.01 -0.18 -0.68
C ALA A 67 -5.50 1.27 -0.71
N TYR A 68 -4.72 2.17 -0.13
CA TYR A 68 -4.99 3.60 -0.04
C TYR A 68 -4.00 4.36 -0.93
N PRO A 69 -4.45 5.09 -1.96
CA PRO A 69 -3.56 5.89 -2.81
C PRO A 69 -3.01 7.08 -2.03
N ILE A 70 -1.67 7.20 -2.00
CA ILE A 70 -0.96 8.25 -1.23
C ILE A 70 -0.87 9.55 -2.02
N GLN A 71 -1.05 9.50 -3.33
CA GLN A 71 -0.90 10.67 -4.21
C GLN A 71 -1.99 11.72 -4.01
N VAL A 72 -3.07 11.38 -3.30
CA VAL A 72 -4.27 12.20 -3.16
C VAL A 72 -4.54 12.59 -1.70
N VAL A 73 -3.89 11.95 -0.72
CA VAL A 73 -4.30 11.99 0.70
C VAL A 73 -3.05 12.11 1.60
N ASP A 74 -3.09 13.03 2.58
CA ASP A 74 -2.04 13.20 3.59
C ASP A 74 -1.86 11.89 4.39
N ILE A 75 -0.62 11.56 4.78
CA ILE A 75 -0.31 10.39 5.63
C ILE A 75 -1.12 10.39 6.94
N ILE A 76 -1.43 11.57 7.49
CA ILE A 76 -2.27 11.71 8.68
C ILE A 76 -3.70 11.27 8.39
N GLU A 77 -4.24 11.65 7.23
CA GLU A 77 -5.58 11.24 6.80
C GLU A 77 -5.62 9.74 6.49
N ILE A 78 -4.59 9.19 5.85
CA ILE A 78 -4.53 7.74 5.61
C ILE A 78 -4.50 6.97 6.93
N ARG A 79 -3.75 7.44 7.95
CA ARG A 79 -3.77 6.82 9.28
C ARG A 79 -5.18 6.83 9.89
N LYS A 80 -5.91 7.94 9.77
CA LYS A 80 -7.31 8.03 10.24
C LYS A 80 -8.23 7.08 9.46
N MET A 81 -8.08 7.00 8.14
CA MET A 81 -8.86 6.07 7.31
C MET A 81 -8.60 4.62 7.72
N VAL A 82 -7.32 4.23 7.85
CA VAL A 82 -6.94 2.88 8.29
C VAL A 82 -7.47 2.59 9.70
N ALA A 83 -7.43 3.56 10.62
CA ALA A 83 -7.99 3.41 11.97
C ALA A 83 -9.52 3.29 12.01
N ASN A 84 -10.22 3.97 11.09
CA ASN A 84 -11.67 3.85 10.96
C ASN A 84 -12.08 2.52 10.30
N ASP A 85 -11.36 2.10 9.27
CA ASP A 85 -11.68 0.90 8.49
C ASP A 85 -11.29 -0.40 9.23
N PHE A 86 -10.21 -0.34 9.99
CA PHE A 86 -9.65 -1.48 10.72
C PHE A 86 -9.29 -1.05 12.15
N PRO A 87 -10.30 -0.68 12.97
CA PRO A 87 -10.07 -0.22 14.34
C PRO A 87 -9.37 -1.26 15.20
N GLU A 88 -9.53 -2.55 14.85
CA GLU A 88 -8.78 -3.62 15.48
C GLU A 88 -7.29 -3.35 15.46
N LEU A 89 -6.70 -2.93 14.32
CA LEU A 89 -5.26 -2.67 14.11
C LEU A 89 -4.63 -1.76 15.17
N PHE A 90 -5.45 -0.91 15.79
CA PHE A 90 -5.02 0.09 16.75
C PHE A 90 -5.54 -0.16 18.17
N LYS A 91 -6.15 -1.33 18.45
CA LYS A 91 -6.69 -1.68 19.78
C LYS A 91 -5.70 -1.50 20.93
N ASN A 92 -4.42 -1.67 20.64
CA ASN A 92 -3.34 -1.59 21.61
C ASN A 92 -2.45 -0.35 21.41
N VAL A 93 -2.77 0.51 20.44
CA VAL A 93 -2.03 1.74 20.14
C VAL A 93 -2.66 2.88 20.92
N GLN A 94 -2.01 3.33 22.00
CA GLN A 94 -2.40 4.59 22.66
C GLN A 94 -2.01 5.76 21.74
N PHE A 95 -2.98 6.36 21.06
CA PHE A 95 -2.75 7.63 20.37
C PHE A 95 -2.48 8.71 21.44
N SER A 96 -1.23 9.18 21.55
CA SER A 96 -0.93 10.31 22.42
C SER A 96 -1.79 11.51 21.97
N PRO A 97 -2.56 12.15 22.88
CA PRO A 97 -3.20 13.41 22.54
C PRO A 97 -2.11 14.42 22.19
N LYS A 98 -2.36 15.21 21.14
CA LYS A 98 -1.45 16.23 20.58
C LYS A 98 -0.63 16.93 21.68
N ALA A 99 0.69 16.96 21.52
CA ALA A 99 1.50 17.98 22.19
C ALA A 99 1.00 19.35 21.70
N VAL A 100 0.49 20.14 22.64
CA VAL A 100 0.10 21.55 22.48
C VAL A 100 1.36 22.39 22.29
#